data_AF-A0A0R3S792-F1
#
_entry.id   AF-A0A0R3S792-F1
#
_cell.length_a   1.000
_cell.length_b   1.000
_cell.length_c   1.000
_cell.angle_alpha   90.00
_cell.angle_beta   90.00
_cell.angle_gamma   90.00
#
_symmetry.space_group_name_H-M   'P 1'
#
loop_
_entity.id
_entity.type
_entity.pdbx_description
1 polymer ?
#
loop_
_entity_poly.entity_id
_entity_poly.type
_entity_poly.pdbx_seq_one_letter_code
_entity_poly.pdbx_strand_id
1 'polypeptide(L)'
;MESITNSFGSVENADQVLAEFGSRQRYILLITTLLSINWAIASMPVMHGTFIIDDDCFLNATMLGTNSTNMNMCMENSQKVTPISEFNLRGSQRYLVEWTTSAFMLGNMIGASSLTHLSDREGALLVGWVLSYESVPIGLRGFVTLIYGVMWVVGFCAVAPLVYFIVNWRWLMVAYSVPSIVLAIIYYFTIPESLHFLMVSGKKKKAAKWIRNAEKYGKVLHKKNLDMMVELLEKTYLDVKVHESDKGMTENLSSSLLEQLMEHKIFYIYTFVLIFLWTSDTFLYFGLSNYSIHLPGNKYWNYILSGLAELPAYITIPYVLEK
;
A
#
# COMPACT_ATOMS: atom_id res chain seq x y z
N MET A 1 39.12 28.28 -3.63
CA MET A 1 38.58 27.31 -2.66
C MET A 1 37.05 27.33 -2.58
N GLU A 2 36.37 28.34 -3.15
CA GLU A 2 34.89 28.44 -3.22
C GLU A 2 34.23 27.74 -4.42
N SER A 3 34.99 27.21 -5.39
CA SER A 3 34.39 26.55 -6.57
C SER A 3 34.08 25.06 -6.36
N ILE A 4 34.58 24.44 -5.28
CA ILE A 4 34.35 23.02 -4.97
C ILE A 4 33.09 22.85 -4.11
N THR A 5 32.79 23.83 -3.24
CA THR A 5 31.58 23.87 -2.41
C THR A 5 30.30 24.06 -3.22
N ASN A 6 30.36 24.70 -4.39
CA ASN A 6 29.20 24.80 -5.29
C ASN A 6 28.88 23.50 -6.07
N SER A 7 29.78 22.50 -6.07
CA SER A 7 29.47 21.19 -6.67
C SER A 7 28.72 20.25 -5.72
N PHE A 8 28.75 20.51 -4.42
CA PHE A 8 28.08 19.71 -3.40
C PHE A 8 26.55 19.73 -3.52
N GLY A 9 25.96 20.81 -4.03
CA GLY A 9 24.51 20.92 -4.19
C GLY A 9 23.91 20.23 -5.43
N SER A 10 24.74 19.64 -6.30
CA SER A 10 24.27 19.12 -7.60
C SER A 10 23.83 17.65 -7.60
N VAL A 11 24.08 16.90 -6.51
CA VAL A 11 23.75 15.46 -6.40
C VAL A 11 23.03 15.15 -5.08
N GLU A 12 22.19 16.07 -4.59
CA GLU A 12 21.36 15.81 -3.40
C GLU A 12 19.94 15.32 -3.76
N ASN A 13 19.48 15.53 -4.99
CA ASN A 13 18.10 15.23 -5.37
C ASN A 13 17.99 13.90 -6.11
N ALA A 14 17.39 12.90 -5.48
CA ALA A 14 17.13 11.60 -6.11
C ALA A 14 16.30 11.71 -7.38
N ASP A 15 15.41 12.68 -7.42
CA ASP A 15 14.58 12.97 -8.59
C ASP A 15 15.42 13.34 -9.82
N GLN A 16 16.58 13.98 -9.66
CA GLN A 16 17.48 14.27 -10.79
C GLN A 16 18.13 13.00 -11.32
N VAL A 17 18.57 12.11 -10.42
CA VAL A 17 19.12 10.80 -10.79
C VAL A 17 18.06 9.95 -11.50
N LEU A 18 16.82 9.95 -11.00
CA LEU A 18 15.71 9.21 -11.57
C LEU A 18 15.29 9.77 -12.93
N ALA A 19 15.30 11.10 -13.11
CA ALA A 19 15.00 11.74 -14.39
C ALA A 19 15.93 11.24 -15.52
N GLU A 20 17.19 10.91 -15.20
CA GLU A 20 18.18 10.43 -16.18
C GLU A 20 17.92 8.99 -16.67
N PHE A 21 17.13 8.19 -15.95
CA PHE A 21 16.75 6.84 -16.37
C PHE A 21 15.58 6.84 -17.38
N GLY A 22 14.86 7.95 -17.50
CA GLY A 22 13.76 8.10 -18.46
C GLY A 22 12.52 7.27 -18.15
N SER A 23 11.47 7.50 -18.94
CA SER A 23 10.14 6.92 -18.68
C SER A 23 9.99 5.44 -19.02
N ARG A 24 10.98 4.83 -19.68
CA ARG A 24 10.87 3.45 -20.23
C ARG A 24 11.85 2.47 -19.62
N GLN A 25 12.41 2.80 -18.45
CA GLN A 25 13.37 1.95 -17.76
C GLN A 25 12.71 0.66 -17.26
N ARG A 26 13.15 -0.49 -17.80
CA ARG A 26 12.55 -1.81 -17.50
C ARG A 26 12.65 -2.17 -16.02
N TYR A 27 13.73 -1.79 -15.36
CA TYR A 27 13.95 -2.06 -13.93
C TYR A 27 12.91 -1.37 -13.05
N ILE A 28 12.65 -0.08 -13.32
CA ILE A 28 11.69 0.74 -12.59
C ILE A 28 10.27 0.20 -12.83
N LEU A 29 9.90 -0.06 -14.09
CA LEU A 29 8.60 -0.64 -14.45
C LEU A 29 8.38 -2.01 -13.80
N LEU A 30 9.41 -2.85 -13.70
CA LEU A 30 9.34 -4.14 -13.04
C LEU A 30 9.08 -3.99 -11.54
N ILE A 31 9.79 -3.09 -10.86
CA ILE A 31 9.58 -2.81 -9.42
C ILE A 31 8.15 -2.29 -9.19
N THR A 32 7.71 -1.30 -9.97
CA THR A 32 6.35 -0.76 -9.88
C THR A 32 5.30 -1.85 -10.09
N THR A 33 5.42 -2.64 -11.15
CA THR A 33 4.45 -3.71 -11.47
C THR A 33 4.40 -4.75 -10.36
N LEU A 34 5.56 -5.17 -9.85
CA LEU A 34 5.67 -6.10 -8.74
C LEU A 34 4.97 -5.53 -7.50
N LEU A 35 5.25 -4.30 -7.10
CA LEU A 35 4.61 -3.69 -5.93
C LEU A 35 3.11 -3.46 -6.12
N SER A 36 2.63 -3.19 -7.34
CA SER A 36 1.20 -3.09 -7.62
C SER A 36 0.48 -4.44 -7.57
N ILE A 37 1.12 -5.54 -7.98
CA ILE A 37 0.54 -6.90 -7.83
C ILE A 37 0.33 -7.25 -6.35
N ASN A 38 1.25 -6.83 -5.48
CA ASN A 38 1.07 -6.99 -4.03
C ASN A 38 -0.23 -6.34 -3.57
N TRP A 39 -0.49 -5.14 -4.08
CA TRP A 39 -1.66 -4.35 -3.70
C TRP A 39 -2.96 -5.04 -4.12
N ALA A 40 -2.99 -5.68 -5.28
CA ALA A 40 -4.12 -6.51 -5.70
C ALA A 40 -4.37 -7.66 -4.71
N ILE A 41 -3.33 -8.40 -4.33
CA ILE A 41 -3.48 -9.55 -3.42
C ILE A 41 -3.82 -9.09 -2.00
N ALA A 42 -3.24 -7.99 -1.53
CA ALA A 42 -3.53 -7.40 -0.23
C ALA A 42 -4.95 -6.82 -0.14
N SER A 43 -5.55 -6.38 -1.26
CA SER A 43 -6.94 -5.89 -1.26
C SER A 43 -7.96 -7.00 -0.95
N MET A 44 -7.67 -8.25 -1.30
CA MET A 44 -8.59 -9.37 -1.06
C MET A 44 -8.90 -9.59 0.43
N PRO A 45 -7.91 -9.75 1.33
CA PRO A 45 -8.16 -9.83 2.76
C PRO A 45 -8.66 -8.51 3.37
N VAL A 46 -8.51 -7.37 2.70
CA VAL A 46 -9.11 -6.12 3.17
C VAL A 46 -10.63 -6.12 2.91
N MET A 47 -11.06 -6.65 1.78
CA MET A 47 -12.46 -6.57 1.32
C MET A 47 -13.30 -7.81 1.60
N HIS A 48 -12.71 -8.90 2.08
CA HIS A 48 -13.46 -10.14 2.34
C HIS A 48 -14.57 -9.98 3.39
N GLY A 49 -14.46 -8.98 4.28
CA GLY A 49 -15.39 -8.75 5.39
C GLY A 49 -16.83 -8.63 4.90
N THR A 50 -17.05 -8.05 3.72
CA THR A 50 -18.36 -7.93 3.09
C THR A 50 -19.08 -9.28 2.97
N PHE A 51 -18.37 -10.34 2.58
CA PHE A 51 -18.98 -11.66 2.38
C PHE A 51 -18.91 -12.55 3.62
N ILE A 52 -17.92 -12.38 4.50
CA ILE A 52 -17.80 -13.19 5.72
C ILE A 52 -18.89 -12.85 6.74
N ILE A 53 -19.33 -11.60 6.75
CA ILE A 53 -20.35 -11.06 7.68
C ILE A 53 -21.78 -11.24 7.12
N ASP A 54 -21.90 -11.71 5.89
CA ASP A 54 -23.20 -11.94 5.26
C ASP A 54 -23.90 -13.18 5.85
N ASP A 55 -25.20 -13.05 6.13
CA ASP A 55 -26.06 -14.14 6.58
C ASP A 55 -27.26 -14.24 5.64
N ASP A 56 -27.08 -15.06 4.60
CA ASP A 56 -28.05 -15.35 3.52
C ASP A 56 -29.46 -15.69 4.05
N CYS A 57 -29.54 -16.27 5.25
CA CYS A 57 -30.80 -16.72 5.83
C CYS A 57 -31.52 -15.64 6.65
N PHE A 58 -30.80 -14.69 7.24
CA PHE A 58 -31.41 -13.64 8.06
C PHE A 58 -32.07 -12.56 7.20
N LEU A 59 -31.44 -12.16 6.10
CA LEU A 59 -31.95 -11.12 5.17
C LEU A 59 -33.20 -11.57 4.40
N ASN A 60 -33.23 -12.83 3.97
CA ASN A 60 -34.44 -13.39 3.37
C ASN A 60 -35.59 -13.48 4.40
N ALA A 61 -35.28 -13.77 5.66
CA ALA A 61 -36.30 -13.87 6.71
C ALA A 61 -36.93 -12.53 7.09
N THR A 62 -36.15 -11.44 7.12
CA THR A 62 -36.68 -10.08 7.38
C THR A 62 -37.46 -9.52 6.19
N MET A 63 -37.07 -9.85 4.96
CA MET A 63 -37.76 -9.42 3.73
C MET A 63 -39.06 -10.20 3.48
N LEU A 64 -39.12 -11.48 3.85
CA LEU A 64 -40.29 -12.36 3.62
C LEU A 64 -41.19 -12.55 4.85
N GLY A 65 -40.87 -11.95 6.00
CA GLY A 65 -41.68 -12.12 7.23
C GLY A 65 -41.82 -13.59 7.65
N THR A 66 -40.76 -14.38 7.56
CA THR A 66 -40.84 -15.83 7.78
C THR A 66 -40.69 -16.22 9.25
N ASN A 67 -41.45 -17.24 9.68
CA ASN A 67 -41.35 -17.87 10.99
C ASN A 67 -39.97 -18.49 11.26
N SER A 68 -39.58 -18.58 12.54
CA SER A 68 -38.30 -19.11 13.03
C SER A 68 -37.94 -20.52 12.51
N THR A 69 -38.94 -21.35 12.20
CA THR A 69 -38.77 -22.68 11.60
C THR A 69 -38.17 -22.65 10.19
N ASN A 70 -38.58 -21.69 9.36
CA ASN A 70 -38.04 -21.55 8.00
C ASN A 70 -36.59 -21.05 8.01
N MET A 71 -36.23 -20.25 9.01
CA MET A 71 -34.86 -19.77 9.18
C MET A 71 -33.90 -20.90 9.58
N ASN A 72 -34.35 -21.82 10.44
CA ASN A 72 -33.58 -23.01 10.79
C ASN A 72 -33.43 -23.97 9.59
N MET A 73 -34.48 -24.12 8.78
CA MET A 73 -34.42 -24.92 7.55
C MET A 73 -33.49 -24.31 6.47
N CYS A 74 -33.43 -22.98 6.38
CA CYS A 74 -32.45 -22.29 5.54
C CYS A 74 -31.02 -22.52 6.01
N MET A 75 -30.80 -22.49 7.33
CA MET A 75 -29.48 -22.77 7.91
C MET A 75 -29.00 -24.19 7.64
N GLU A 76 -29.88 -25.17 7.76
CA GLU A 76 -29.55 -26.58 7.54
C GLU A 76 -29.27 -26.88 6.06
N ASN A 77 -29.90 -26.12 5.15
CA ASN A 77 -29.67 -26.20 3.70
C ASN A 77 -28.53 -25.28 3.20
N SER A 78 -28.04 -24.36 4.03
CA SER A 78 -26.96 -23.47 3.63
C SER A 78 -25.65 -24.25 3.62
N GLN A 79 -25.09 -24.43 2.43
CA GLN A 79 -23.77 -25.05 2.30
C GLN A 79 -22.65 -24.18 2.88
N LYS A 80 -22.85 -22.86 3.02
CA LYS A 80 -21.83 -21.90 3.48
C LYS A 80 -21.68 -21.89 5.00
N VAL A 81 -20.43 -21.99 5.44
CA VAL A 81 -20.04 -21.83 6.84
C VAL A 81 -19.42 -20.46 7.00
N THR A 82 -20.16 -19.55 7.63
CA THR A 82 -19.71 -18.22 8.06
C THR A 82 -19.48 -18.18 9.57
N PRO A 83 -18.67 -17.23 10.10
CA PRO A 83 -18.52 -17.07 11.54
C PRO A 83 -19.85 -16.85 12.27
N ILE A 84 -20.82 -16.19 11.63
CA ILE A 84 -22.18 -16.02 12.18
C ILE A 84 -22.86 -17.37 12.36
N SER A 85 -22.78 -18.24 11.35
CA SER A 85 -23.37 -19.58 11.41
C SER A 85 -22.66 -20.52 12.40
N GLU A 86 -21.33 -20.47 12.47
CA GLU A 86 -20.52 -21.35 13.33
C GLU A 86 -20.64 -20.99 14.82
N PHE A 87 -20.64 -19.69 15.14
CA PHE A 87 -20.72 -19.19 16.52
C PHE A 87 -22.13 -18.74 16.92
N ASN A 88 -23.12 -18.89 16.05
CA ASN A 88 -24.52 -18.49 16.25
C ASN A 88 -24.68 -17.03 16.74
N LEU A 89 -23.91 -16.10 16.15
CA LEU A 89 -23.84 -14.70 16.55
C LEU A 89 -25.01 -13.88 15.98
N ARG A 90 -26.22 -14.12 16.49
CA ARG A 90 -27.47 -13.51 16.02
C ARG A 90 -28.17 -12.67 17.09
N GLY A 91 -29.09 -11.81 16.68
CA GLY A 91 -29.89 -10.97 17.58
C GLY A 91 -29.02 -10.01 18.40
N SER A 92 -29.11 -10.09 19.73
CA SER A 92 -28.36 -9.21 20.64
C SER A 92 -26.84 -9.35 20.54
N GLN A 93 -26.31 -10.43 19.95
CA GLN A 93 -24.87 -10.66 19.79
C GLN A 93 -24.34 -10.29 18.39
N ARG A 94 -25.19 -9.83 17.47
CA ARG A 94 -24.79 -9.46 16.10
C ARG A 94 -23.71 -8.37 16.06
N TYR A 95 -23.74 -7.45 17.03
CA TYR A 95 -22.74 -6.37 17.12
C TYR A 95 -21.32 -6.92 17.17
N LEU A 96 -21.06 -8.09 17.76
CA LEU A 96 -19.70 -8.65 17.84
C LEU A 96 -19.06 -8.83 16.46
N VAL A 97 -19.86 -9.14 15.44
CA VAL A 97 -19.37 -9.33 14.07
C VAL A 97 -19.08 -7.98 13.41
N GLU A 98 -19.92 -6.97 13.65
CA GLU A 98 -19.69 -5.60 13.16
C GLU A 98 -18.41 -5.00 13.75
N TRP A 99 -18.16 -5.27 15.04
CA TRP A 99 -16.92 -4.86 15.72
C TRP A 99 -15.66 -5.44 15.08
N THR A 100 -15.72 -6.58 14.40
CA THR A 100 -14.53 -7.13 13.71
C THR A 100 -14.06 -6.22 12.57
N THR A 101 -14.99 -5.62 11.82
CA THR A 101 -14.67 -4.68 10.73
C THR A 101 -14.15 -3.37 11.31
N SER A 102 -14.77 -2.86 12.37
CA SER A 102 -14.31 -1.66 13.06
C SER A 102 -12.92 -1.85 13.69
N ALA A 103 -12.65 -3.01 14.30
CA ALA A 103 -11.35 -3.34 14.86
C ALA A 103 -10.27 -3.43 13.77
N PHE A 104 -10.60 -3.99 12.62
CA PHE A 104 -9.71 -4.00 11.45
C PHE A 104 -9.37 -2.58 10.97
N MET A 105 -10.35 -1.69 10.88
CA MET A 105 -10.13 -0.28 10.50
C MET A 105 -9.26 0.48 11.51
N LEU A 106 -9.51 0.29 12.81
CA LEU A 106 -8.69 0.87 13.87
C LEU A 106 -7.25 0.34 13.82
N GLY A 107 -7.08 -0.96 13.55
CA GLY A 107 -5.78 -1.58 13.31
C GLY A 107 -5.05 -0.93 12.14
N ASN A 108 -5.72 -0.67 11.02
CA ASN A 108 -5.14 0.04 9.88
C ASN A 108 -4.72 1.47 10.23
N MET A 109 -5.52 2.20 11.02
CA MET A 109 -5.19 3.57 11.44
C MET A 109 -3.93 3.62 12.32
N ILE A 110 -3.85 2.75 13.32
CA ILE A 110 -2.68 2.64 14.21
C ILE A 110 -1.47 2.13 13.43
N GLY A 111 -1.67 1.11 12.58
CA GLY A 111 -0.65 0.51 11.73
C GLY A 111 -0.05 1.51 10.76
N ALA A 112 -0.87 2.27 10.03
CA ALA A 112 -0.40 3.29 9.10
C ALA A 112 0.44 4.36 9.79
N SER A 113 -0.01 4.84 10.95
CA SER A 113 0.74 5.84 11.74
C SER A 113 2.08 5.30 12.25
N SER A 114 2.08 4.08 12.78
CA SER A 114 3.28 3.46 13.39
C SER A 114 4.29 2.99 12.34
N LEU A 115 3.81 2.37 11.26
CA LEU A 115 4.63 1.85 10.16
C LEU A 115 5.27 2.98 9.37
N THR A 116 4.59 4.12 9.21
CA THR A 116 5.20 5.30 8.56
C THR A 116 6.40 5.78 9.37
N HIS A 117 6.26 5.92 10.69
CA HIS A 117 7.39 6.30 11.54
C HIS A 117 8.52 5.26 11.53
N LEU A 118 8.20 3.96 11.44
CA LEU A 118 9.21 2.91 11.33
C LEU A 118 9.89 2.91 9.97
N SER A 119 9.15 3.18 8.90
CA SER A 119 9.63 3.31 7.52
C SER A 119 10.68 4.40 7.39
N ASP A 120 10.44 5.55 8.03
CA ASP A 120 11.39 6.67 8.02
C ASP A 120 12.71 6.34 8.73
N ARG A 121 12.71 5.42 9.70
CA ARG A 121 13.91 5.02 10.46
C ARG A 121 14.66 3.86 9.83
N GLU A 122 13.95 2.79 9.49
CA GLU A 122 14.55 1.51 9.11
C GLU A 122 14.61 1.32 7.58
N GLY A 123 13.71 1.95 6.83
CA GLY A 123 13.66 1.89 5.37
C GLY A 123 12.24 1.96 4.79
N ALA A 124 12.12 2.54 3.59
CA ALA A 124 10.90 2.66 2.80
C ALA A 124 10.34 1.31 2.32
N LEU A 125 11.12 0.22 2.39
CA LEU A 125 10.65 -1.15 2.11
C LEU A 125 9.40 -1.55 2.91
N LEU A 126 9.16 -0.93 4.07
CA LEU A 126 7.98 -1.18 4.90
C LEU A 126 6.69 -0.62 4.28
N VAL A 127 6.78 0.40 3.43
CA VAL A 127 5.63 1.06 2.81
C VAL A 127 5.74 0.96 1.29
N GLY A 128 5.24 -0.15 0.75
CA GLY A 128 5.37 -0.49 -0.68
C GLY A 128 4.78 0.56 -1.64
N TRP A 129 3.73 1.28 -1.24
CA TRP A 129 3.20 2.40 -2.03
C TRP A 129 4.22 3.53 -2.14
N VAL A 130 4.76 4.00 -1.02
CA VAL A 130 5.76 5.08 -0.96
C VAL A 130 7.01 4.68 -1.74
N LEU A 131 7.49 3.44 -1.54
CA LEU A 131 8.63 2.90 -2.28
C LEU A 131 8.43 2.97 -3.81
N SER A 132 7.24 2.67 -4.31
CA SER A 132 6.93 2.80 -5.73
C SER A 132 7.03 4.24 -6.22
N TYR A 133 6.51 5.21 -5.47
CA TYR A 133 6.59 6.64 -5.83
C TYR A 133 8.01 7.19 -5.77
N GLU A 134 8.80 6.74 -4.80
CA GLU A 134 10.19 7.14 -4.62
C GLU A 134 11.15 6.47 -5.61
N SER A 135 10.72 5.37 -6.24
CA SER A 135 11.51 4.63 -7.24
C SER A 135 11.26 5.10 -8.67
N VAL A 136 10.25 5.95 -8.90
CA VAL A 136 9.91 6.48 -10.24
C VAL A 136 10.25 7.97 -10.37
N PRO A 137 10.57 8.44 -11.59
CA PRO A 137 10.65 9.86 -11.88
C PRO A 137 9.31 10.57 -11.67
N ILE A 138 9.34 11.86 -11.33
CA ILE A 138 8.14 12.68 -11.04
C ILE A 138 7.08 12.57 -12.15
N GLY A 139 7.49 12.65 -13.42
CA GLY A 139 6.57 12.58 -14.57
C GLY A 139 5.89 11.23 -14.80
N LEU A 140 6.28 10.17 -14.08
CA LEU A 140 5.63 8.86 -14.14
C LEU A 140 4.76 8.55 -12.92
N ARG A 141 4.74 9.42 -11.90
CA ARG A 141 3.98 9.18 -10.67
C ARG A 141 2.49 9.04 -10.92
N GLY A 142 1.93 9.79 -11.88
CA GLY A 142 0.53 9.64 -12.30
C GLY A 142 0.22 8.24 -12.84
N PHE A 143 1.13 7.69 -13.65
CA PHE A 143 1.01 6.32 -14.18
C PHE A 143 1.12 5.24 -13.08
N VAL A 144 1.96 5.46 -12.06
CA VAL A 144 2.01 4.58 -10.88
C VAL A 144 0.66 4.56 -10.17
N THR A 145 0.05 5.73 -9.90
CA THR A 145 -1.28 5.84 -9.29
C THR A 145 -2.31 5.00 -10.07
N LEU A 146 -2.28 5.10 -11.39
CA LEU A 146 -3.18 4.37 -12.29
C LEU A 146 -3.02 2.85 -12.14
N ILE A 147 -1.80 2.32 -12.27
CA ILE A 147 -1.55 0.88 -12.19
C ILE A 147 -2.03 0.35 -10.84
N TYR A 148 -1.69 1.04 -9.76
CA TYR A 148 -2.11 0.63 -8.44
C TYR A 148 -3.62 0.64 -8.24
N GLY A 149 -4.32 1.68 -8.74
CA GLY A 149 -5.78 1.75 -8.71
C GLY A 149 -6.43 0.60 -9.50
N VAL A 150 -5.93 0.32 -10.71
CA VAL A 150 -6.41 -0.81 -11.50
C VAL A 150 -6.16 -2.15 -10.79
N MET A 151 -4.98 -2.34 -10.20
CA MET A 151 -4.65 -3.56 -9.45
C MET A 151 -5.51 -3.72 -8.19
N TRP A 152 -5.85 -2.62 -7.52
CA TRP A 152 -6.83 -2.64 -6.44
C TRP A 152 -8.19 -3.15 -6.90
N VAL A 153 -8.73 -2.61 -8.00
CA VAL A 153 -10.02 -3.07 -8.56
C VAL A 153 -9.97 -4.55 -8.96
N VAL A 154 -8.85 -5.01 -9.54
CA VAL A 154 -8.67 -6.42 -9.88
C VAL A 154 -8.77 -7.31 -8.64
N GLY A 155 -8.09 -6.95 -7.56
CA GLY A 155 -8.13 -7.69 -6.31
C GLY A 155 -9.49 -7.61 -5.61
N PHE A 156 -10.13 -6.44 -5.62
CA PHE A 156 -11.51 -6.25 -5.17
C PHE A 156 -12.45 -7.21 -5.91
N CYS A 157 -12.46 -7.19 -7.24
CA CYS A 157 -13.33 -8.05 -8.05
C CYS A 157 -13.03 -9.55 -7.88
N ALA A 158 -11.78 -9.91 -7.56
CA ALA A 158 -11.38 -11.29 -7.34
C ALA A 158 -11.94 -11.92 -6.05
N VAL A 159 -12.39 -11.11 -5.08
CA VAL A 159 -13.02 -11.62 -3.84
C VAL A 159 -14.31 -12.40 -4.14
N ALA A 160 -15.16 -11.87 -5.01
CA ALA A 160 -16.45 -12.49 -5.35
C ALA A 160 -16.34 -13.93 -5.87
N PRO A 161 -15.51 -14.25 -6.90
CA PRO A 161 -15.34 -15.62 -7.35
C PRO A 161 -14.66 -16.51 -6.30
N LEU A 162 -13.71 -15.98 -5.51
CA LEU A 162 -13.05 -16.77 -4.45
C LEU A 162 -14.05 -17.22 -3.37
N VAL A 163 -14.93 -16.32 -2.93
CA VAL A 163 -16.02 -16.62 -2.00
C VAL A 163 -17.07 -17.56 -2.61
N TYR A 164 -17.27 -17.50 -3.93
CA TYR A 164 -18.18 -18.42 -4.62
C TYR A 164 -17.67 -19.86 -4.60
N PHE A 165 -16.37 -20.07 -4.83
CA PHE A 165 -15.78 -21.41 -4.85
C PHE A 165 -15.42 -21.94 -3.45
N ILE A 166 -15.00 -21.08 -2.53
CA ILE A 166 -14.56 -21.48 -1.19
C ILE A 166 -15.67 -21.20 -0.18
N VAL A 167 -16.32 -22.28 0.21
CA VAL A 167 -17.53 -22.26 1.04
C VAL A 167 -17.25 -22.05 2.53
N ASN A 168 -16.04 -22.39 3.00
CA ASN A 168 -15.65 -22.30 4.40
C ASN A 168 -14.72 -21.09 4.63
N TRP A 169 -15.11 -20.21 5.55
CA TRP A 169 -14.39 -18.97 5.85
C TRP A 169 -12.92 -19.19 6.30
N ARG A 170 -12.59 -20.32 6.95
CA ARG A 170 -11.21 -20.61 7.38
C ARG A 170 -10.29 -20.87 6.19
N TRP A 171 -10.76 -21.68 5.23
CA TRP A 171 -10.02 -21.96 4.01
C TRP A 171 -9.91 -20.72 3.12
N LEU A 172 -10.93 -19.86 3.15
CA LEU A 172 -10.89 -18.57 2.47
C LEU A 172 -9.78 -17.65 3.03
N MET A 173 -9.64 -17.56 4.36
CA MET A 173 -8.56 -16.80 5.00
C MET A 173 -7.16 -17.33 4.64
N VAL A 174 -7.01 -18.66 4.58
CA VAL A 174 -5.76 -19.31 4.14
C VAL A 174 -5.48 -18.99 2.67
N ALA A 175 -6.51 -19.03 1.80
CA ALA A 175 -6.37 -18.73 0.37
C ALA A 175 -5.88 -17.31 0.11
N TYR A 176 -6.21 -16.32 0.96
CA TYR A 176 -5.68 -14.96 0.86
C TYR A 176 -4.27 -14.81 1.45
N SER A 177 -4.01 -15.48 2.57
CA SER A 177 -2.79 -15.31 3.35
C SER A 177 -1.59 -15.99 2.68
N VAL A 178 -1.79 -17.15 2.06
CA VAL A 178 -0.70 -17.90 1.41
C VAL A 178 -0.06 -17.11 0.26
N PRO A 179 -0.80 -16.57 -0.73
CA PRO A 179 -0.21 -15.72 -1.77
C PRO A 179 0.47 -14.47 -1.22
N SER A 180 -0.11 -13.85 -0.19
CA SER A 180 0.47 -12.65 0.46
C SER A 180 1.83 -12.95 1.07
N ILE A 181 1.99 -14.07 1.79
CA ILE A 181 3.26 -14.46 2.41
C ILE A 181 4.30 -14.80 1.34
N VAL A 182 3.92 -15.56 0.30
CA VAL A 182 4.83 -15.93 -0.79
C VAL A 182 5.35 -14.68 -1.49
N LEU A 183 4.48 -13.71 -1.78
CA LEU A 183 4.89 -12.44 -2.36
C LEU A 183 5.77 -11.61 -1.42
N ALA A 184 5.46 -11.55 -0.13
CA ALA A 184 6.31 -10.86 0.85
C ALA A 184 7.75 -11.40 0.86
N ILE A 185 7.91 -12.73 0.78
CA ILE A 185 9.22 -13.38 0.67
C ILE A 185 9.90 -12.97 -0.65
N ILE A 186 9.19 -13.03 -1.77
CA ILE A 186 9.73 -12.64 -3.08
C ILE A 186 10.17 -11.17 -3.07
N TYR A 187 9.39 -10.26 -2.49
CA TYR A 187 9.73 -8.84 -2.42
C TYR A 187 10.96 -8.58 -1.58
N TYR A 188 11.08 -9.23 -0.42
CA TYR A 188 12.24 -9.09 0.45
C TYR A 188 13.56 -9.40 -0.30
N PHE A 189 13.55 -10.37 -1.22
CA PHE A 189 14.73 -10.72 -2.02
C PHE A 189 14.89 -9.90 -3.30
N THR A 190 13.80 -9.44 -3.90
CA THR A 190 13.82 -8.87 -5.27
C THR A 190 13.91 -7.35 -5.26
N ILE A 191 13.27 -6.68 -4.30
CA ILE A 191 13.09 -5.24 -4.33
C ILE A 191 14.19 -4.55 -3.51
N PRO A 192 14.97 -3.63 -4.13
CA PRO A 192 15.93 -2.84 -3.38
C PRO A 192 15.23 -1.72 -2.58
N GLU A 193 15.92 -1.22 -1.57
CA GLU A 193 15.53 -0.02 -0.84
C GLU A 193 15.38 1.21 -1.77
N SER A 194 14.59 2.20 -1.35
CA SER A 194 14.38 3.42 -2.14
C SER A 194 15.68 4.23 -2.29
N LEU A 195 15.86 4.81 -3.48
CA LEU A 195 17.04 5.64 -3.76
C LEU A 195 17.03 6.91 -2.87
N HIS A 196 15.85 7.49 -2.65
CA HIS A 196 15.63 8.62 -1.77
C HIS A 196 16.10 8.33 -0.33
N PHE A 197 15.62 7.23 0.27
CA PHE A 197 16.04 6.83 1.62
C PHE A 197 17.54 6.56 1.69
N LEU A 198 18.13 5.92 0.67
CA LEU A 198 19.56 5.63 0.66
C LEU A 198 20.44 6.88 0.61
N MET A 199 19.99 7.93 -0.08
CA MET A 199 20.73 9.20 -0.15
C MET A 199 20.54 10.05 1.09
N VAL A 200 19.31 10.17 1.61
CA VAL A 200 19.04 10.89 2.87
C VAL A 200 19.71 10.21 4.06
N SER A 201 19.72 8.87 4.11
CA SER A 201 20.42 8.10 5.14
C SER A 201 21.95 8.14 5.04
N GLY A 202 22.53 8.83 4.05
CA GLY A 202 23.98 8.88 3.84
C GLY A 202 24.61 7.55 3.41
N LYS A 203 23.82 6.54 3.01
CA LYS A 203 24.29 5.20 2.61
C LYS A 203 24.82 5.19 1.16
N LYS A 204 25.78 6.07 0.86
CA LYS A 204 26.28 6.38 -0.50
C LYS A 204 26.76 5.17 -1.31
N LYS A 205 27.44 4.20 -0.67
CA LYS A 205 27.87 2.94 -1.33
C LYS A 205 26.69 2.08 -1.81
N LYS A 206 25.59 2.03 -1.04
CA LYS A 206 24.38 1.29 -1.42
C LYS A 206 23.65 2.03 -2.53
N ALA A 207 23.58 3.36 -2.49
CA ALA A 207 23.02 4.20 -3.55
C ALA A 207 23.78 4.03 -4.88
N ALA A 208 25.11 4.08 -4.87
CA ALA A 208 25.93 3.82 -6.06
C ALA A 208 25.69 2.41 -6.64
N LYS A 209 25.60 1.39 -5.78
CA LYS A 209 25.28 0.02 -6.21
C LYS A 209 23.87 -0.08 -6.81
N TRP A 210 22.90 0.64 -6.24
CA TRP A 210 21.53 0.71 -6.76
C TRP A 210 21.53 1.28 -8.18
N ILE A 211 22.20 2.42 -8.39
CA ILE A 211 22.31 3.09 -9.69
C ILE A 211 22.98 2.18 -10.73
N ARG A 212 24.11 1.54 -10.37
CA ARG A 212 24.81 0.58 -11.24
C ARG A 212 23.95 -0.64 -11.59
N ASN A 213 23.15 -1.13 -10.64
CA ASN A 213 22.21 -2.22 -10.91
C ASN A 213 21.09 -1.75 -11.86
N ALA A 214 20.51 -0.57 -11.62
CA ALA A 214 19.51 0.01 -12.50
C ALA A 214 20.05 0.20 -13.92
N GLU A 215 21.31 0.63 -14.08
CA GLU A 215 21.99 0.75 -15.38
C GLU A 215 22.07 -0.59 -16.13
N LYS A 216 22.41 -1.69 -15.45
CA LYS A 216 22.54 -3.02 -16.09
C LYS A 216 21.24 -3.50 -16.74
N TYR A 217 20.09 -3.11 -16.21
CA TYR A 217 18.78 -3.61 -16.63
C TYR A 217 18.04 -2.70 -17.62
N GLY A 218 18.62 -1.58 -18.07
CA GLY A 218 17.98 -0.72 -19.07
C GLY A 218 18.84 0.39 -19.66
N LYS A 219 18.23 1.22 -20.50
CA LYS A 219 18.93 2.29 -21.23
C LYS A 219 18.85 3.59 -20.45
N VAL A 220 20.00 4.19 -20.18
CA VAL A 220 20.12 5.51 -19.54
C VAL A 220 20.10 6.59 -20.63
N LEU A 221 19.45 7.74 -20.37
CA LEU A 221 19.45 8.87 -21.30
C LEU A 221 20.84 9.54 -21.36
N HIS A 222 21.37 9.96 -20.22
CA HIS A 222 22.69 10.61 -20.13
C HIS A 222 23.65 9.82 -19.25
N LYS A 223 24.26 8.78 -19.82
CA LYS A 223 25.23 7.91 -19.12
C LYS A 223 26.39 8.68 -18.48
N LYS A 224 26.91 9.72 -19.15
CA LYS A 224 28.02 10.55 -18.64
C LYS A 224 27.68 11.32 -17.37
N ASN A 225 26.43 11.81 -17.25
CA ASN A 225 25.97 12.52 -16.05
C ASN A 225 25.80 11.53 -14.89
N LEU A 226 25.25 10.34 -15.18
CA LEU A 226 25.09 9.27 -14.20
C LEU A 226 26.42 8.77 -13.65
N ASP A 227 27.41 8.53 -14.52
CA ASP A 227 28.75 8.11 -14.11
C ASP A 227 29.43 9.17 -13.24
N MET A 228 29.27 10.45 -13.58
CA MET A 228 29.77 11.57 -12.77
C MET A 228 29.08 11.64 -11.40
N MET A 229 27.76 11.43 -11.33
CA MET A 229 27.03 11.40 -10.06
C MET A 229 27.44 10.21 -9.17
N VAL A 230 27.67 9.04 -9.76
CA VAL A 230 28.18 7.86 -9.05
C VAL A 230 29.60 8.10 -8.53
N GLU A 231 30.47 8.69 -9.35
CA GLU A 231 31.84 9.03 -8.97
C GLU A 231 31.87 10.07 -7.85
N LEU A 232 30.98 11.06 -7.88
CA LEU A 232 30.81 12.04 -6.80
C LEU A 232 30.34 11.35 -5.51
N LEU A 233 29.32 10.49 -5.57
CA LEU A 233 28.86 9.70 -4.41
C LEU A 233 29.97 8.84 -3.79
N GLU A 234 30.82 8.23 -4.63
CA GLU A 234 31.96 7.40 -4.20
C GLU A 234 33.10 8.25 -3.63
N LYS A 235 33.43 9.38 -4.24
CA LYS A 235 34.44 10.34 -3.74
C LYS A 235 34.04 10.92 -2.39
N THR A 236 32.80 11.38 -2.24
CA THR A 236 32.34 11.92 -0.96
C THR A 236 32.26 10.84 0.12
N TYR A 237 32.05 9.57 -0.24
CA TYR A 237 32.15 8.46 0.73
C TYR A 237 33.59 8.26 1.21
N LEU A 238 34.58 8.34 0.31
CA LEU A 238 35.99 8.21 0.65
C LEU A 238 36.46 9.36 1.55
N ASP A 239 36.05 10.60 1.28
CA ASP A 239 36.39 11.77 2.12
C ASP A 239 35.79 11.66 3.54
N VAL A 240 34.54 11.18 3.66
CA VAL A 240 33.91 10.94 4.97
C VAL A 240 34.65 9.84 5.73
N LYS A 241 35.05 8.75 5.07
CA LYS A 241 35.77 7.64 5.70
C LYS A 241 37.19 8.01 6.15
N VAL A 242 37.82 8.99 5.49
CA VAL A 242 39.12 9.56 5.91
C VAL A 242 38.96 10.45 7.15
N HIS A 243 37.80 11.10 7.32
CA HIS A 243 37.50 11.92 8.51
C HIS A 243 36.85 11.15 9.67
N GLU A 244 36.29 9.96 9.44
CA GLU A 244 35.64 9.11 10.45
C GLU A 244 36.60 8.32 11.36
N SER A 245 37.93 8.43 11.19
CA SER A 245 38.85 7.84 12.17
C SER A 245 38.90 8.59 13.50
N ASP A 246 38.13 9.67 13.69
CA ASP A 246 38.26 10.52 14.88
C ASP A 246 36.96 10.96 15.58
N LYS A 247 35.75 10.62 15.10
CA LYS A 247 34.51 10.89 15.87
C LYS A 247 33.43 9.83 15.63
N GLY A 248 33.22 8.98 16.63
CA GLY A 248 31.98 8.22 16.78
C GLY A 248 30.85 9.18 17.16
N MET A 249 29.87 9.34 16.27
CA MET A 249 28.64 10.09 16.56
C MET A 249 27.44 9.27 16.10
N THR A 250 27.14 8.25 16.89
CA THR A 250 25.84 7.58 16.94
C THR A 250 25.09 8.09 18.17
N GLU A 251 23.78 8.27 18.02
CA GLU A 251 22.81 8.81 19.00
C GLU A 251 22.70 10.35 19.02
N ASN A 252 21.60 10.86 18.45
CA ASN A 252 20.89 12.12 18.80
C ASN A 252 19.88 12.60 17.73
N LEU A 253 19.56 11.81 16.69
CA LEU A 253 18.61 12.26 15.65
C LEU A 253 17.13 12.10 16.05
N SER A 254 16.79 11.21 16.99
CA SER A 254 15.39 10.94 17.36
C SER A 254 14.77 11.97 18.31
N SER A 255 15.57 12.66 19.13
CA SER A 255 15.11 13.75 19.99
C SER A 255 14.89 15.05 19.20
N SER A 256 15.69 15.28 18.15
CA SER A 256 15.63 16.47 17.29
C SER A 256 14.33 16.60 16.48
N LEU A 257 13.71 15.49 16.06
CA LEU A 257 12.52 15.55 15.20
C LEU A 257 11.25 15.89 15.98
N LEU A 258 11.07 15.37 17.20
CA LEU A 258 9.92 15.73 18.04
C LEU A 258 10.00 17.19 18.49
N GLU A 259 11.20 17.70 18.78
CA GLU A 259 11.42 19.12 19.04
C GLU A 259 11.15 20.00 17.80
N GLN A 260 11.59 19.57 16.61
CA GLN A 260 11.28 20.27 15.34
C GLN A 260 9.79 20.19 14.94
N LEU A 261 9.11 19.09 15.27
CA LEU A 261 7.67 18.93 15.03
C LEU A 261 6.85 19.84 15.94
N MET A 262 7.26 19.96 17.21
CA MET A 262 6.64 20.83 18.21
C MET A 262 6.77 22.32 17.87
N GLU A 263 7.79 22.69 17.08
CA GLU A 263 8.03 24.07 16.63
C GLU A 263 7.05 24.50 15.52
N HIS A 264 6.59 23.56 14.68
CA HIS A 264 5.69 23.84 13.56
C HIS A 264 4.25 23.43 13.83
N LYS A 265 3.51 24.29 14.54
CA LYS A 265 2.07 24.13 14.84
C LYS A 265 1.19 23.79 13.63
N ILE A 266 1.59 24.20 12.42
CA ILE A 266 0.86 23.93 11.18
C ILE A 266 0.87 22.45 10.78
N PHE A 267 1.91 21.70 11.15
CA PHE A 267 2.04 20.28 10.83
C PHE A 267 1.01 19.43 11.57
N TYR A 268 0.68 19.79 12.82
CA TYR A 268 -0.38 19.14 13.59
C TYR A 268 -1.75 19.33 12.95
N ILE A 269 -2.02 20.53 12.41
CA ILE A 269 -3.28 20.82 11.71
C ILE A 269 -3.38 19.94 10.45
N TYR A 270 -2.32 19.89 9.63
CA TYR A 270 -2.32 19.03 8.44
C TYR A 270 -2.45 17.55 8.78
N THR A 271 -1.74 17.07 9.81
CA THR A 271 -1.82 15.68 10.25
C THR A 271 -3.23 15.34 10.74
N PHE A 272 -3.85 16.22 11.54
CA PHE A 272 -5.22 16.02 12.02
C PHE A 272 -6.25 16.00 10.87
N VAL A 273 -6.12 16.94 9.92
CA VAL A 273 -6.99 16.99 8.74
C VAL A 273 -6.82 15.73 7.90
N LEU A 274 -5.60 15.24 7.69
CA LEU A 274 -5.32 14.01 6.93
C LEU A 274 -5.90 12.77 7.63
N ILE A 275 -5.75 12.64 8.94
CA ILE A 275 -6.35 11.53 9.71
C ILE A 275 -7.88 11.56 9.57
N PHE A 276 -8.49 12.75 9.67
CA PHE A 276 -9.94 12.90 9.54
C PHE A 276 -10.43 12.53 8.14
N LEU A 277 -9.77 13.05 7.10
CA LEU A 277 -10.11 12.74 5.70
C LEU A 277 -9.97 11.26 5.40
N TRP A 278 -8.84 10.65 5.80
CA TRP A 278 -8.60 9.22 5.58
C TRP A 278 -9.61 8.34 6.31
N THR A 279 -9.97 8.71 7.54
CA THR A 279 -11.00 7.99 8.32
C THR A 279 -12.37 8.10 7.67
N SER A 280 -12.75 9.30 7.22
CA SER A 280 -14.03 9.55 6.57
C SER A 280 -14.14 8.79 5.24
N ASP A 281 -13.07 8.82 4.44
CA ASP A 281 -12.98 8.09 3.17
C ASP A 281 -13.07 6.57 3.38
N THR A 282 -12.28 6.04 4.31
CA THR A 282 -12.34 4.62 4.71
C THR A 282 -13.76 4.22 5.12
N PHE A 283 -14.40 5.00 5.98
CA PHE A 283 -15.76 4.69 6.45
C PHE A 283 -16.78 4.66 5.31
N LEU A 284 -16.75 5.65 4.42
CA LEU A 284 -17.62 5.72 3.25
C LEU A 284 -17.34 4.56 2.29
N TYR A 285 -16.07 4.28 2.01
CA TYR A 285 -15.63 3.24 1.09
C TYR A 285 -16.12 1.86 1.52
N PHE A 286 -15.80 1.45 2.75
CA PHE A 286 -16.21 0.15 3.27
C PHE A 286 -17.71 0.07 3.51
N GLY A 287 -18.36 1.19 3.86
CA GLY A 287 -19.81 1.28 3.98
C GLY A 287 -20.52 0.99 2.65
N LEU A 288 -20.08 1.64 1.56
CA LEU A 288 -20.62 1.40 0.22
C LEU A 288 -20.33 -0.02 -0.28
N SER A 289 -19.10 -0.50 -0.07
CA SER A 289 -18.70 -1.86 -0.43
C SER A 289 -19.57 -2.91 0.29
N ASN A 290 -19.79 -2.76 1.60
CA ASN A 290 -20.66 -3.66 2.37
C ASN A 290 -22.13 -3.57 1.96
N TYR A 291 -22.60 -2.39 1.55
CA TYR A 291 -23.97 -2.22 1.08
C TYR A 291 -24.21 -2.86 -0.30
N SER A 292 -23.18 -2.98 -1.14
CA SER A 292 -23.31 -3.50 -2.51
C SER A 292 -23.91 -4.91 -2.59
N ILE A 293 -23.65 -5.78 -1.60
CA ILE A 293 -24.20 -7.14 -1.54
C ILE A 293 -25.67 -7.20 -1.10
N HIS A 294 -26.19 -6.12 -0.50
CA HIS A 294 -27.58 -6.01 -0.05
C HIS A 294 -28.53 -5.52 -1.14
N LEU A 295 -27.99 -5.11 -2.30
CA LEU A 295 -28.79 -4.72 -3.45
C LEU A 295 -29.56 -5.92 -4.01
N PRO A 296 -30.81 -5.72 -4.48
CA PRO A 296 -31.59 -6.79 -5.09
C PRO A 296 -30.87 -7.37 -6.30
N GLY A 297 -30.98 -8.69 -6.48
CA GLY A 297 -30.33 -9.43 -7.57
C GLY A 297 -29.19 -10.34 -7.08
N ASN A 298 -28.20 -10.56 -7.93
CA ASN A 298 -27.08 -11.44 -7.61
C ASN A 298 -25.98 -10.65 -6.88
N LYS A 299 -25.77 -10.96 -5.60
CA LYS A 299 -24.77 -10.31 -4.74
C LYS A 299 -23.35 -10.31 -5.29
N TYR A 300 -22.95 -11.37 -6.00
CA TYR A 300 -21.60 -11.46 -6.58
C TYR A 300 -21.41 -10.48 -7.73
N TRP A 301 -22.42 -10.35 -8.60
CA TRP A 301 -22.39 -9.39 -9.70
C TRP A 301 -22.52 -7.96 -9.21
N ASN A 302 -23.39 -7.69 -8.23
CA ASN A 302 -23.54 -6.37 -7.63
C ASN A 302 -22.22 -5.88 -7.03
N TYR A 303 -21.50 -6.77 -6.35
CA TYR A 303 -20.19 -6.49 -5.79
C TYR A 303 -19.12 -6.21 -6.88
N ILE A 304 -19.02 -7.07 -7.91
CA ILE A 304 -18.07 -6.86 -9.03
C ILE A 304 -18.36 -5.54 -9.77
N LEU A 305 -19.64 -5.23 -10.04
CA LEU A 305 -20.04 -3.99 -10.70
C LEU A 305 -19.69 -2.76 -9.85
N SER A 306 -19.84 -2.86 -8.52
CA SER A 306 -19.41 -1.81 -7.60
C SER A 306 -17.91 -1.54 -7.70
N GLY A 307 -17.07 -2.58 -7.74
CA GLY A 307 -15.62 -2.43 -7.93
C GLY A 307 -15.25 -1.87 -9.30
N LEU A 308 -15.90 -2.33 -10.37
CA LEU A 308 -15.65 -1.84 -11.74
C LEU A 308 -16.01 -0.36 -11.92
N ALA A 309 -16.96 0.15 -11.14
CA ALA A 309 -17.34 1.56 -11.17
C ALA A 309 -16.20 2.50 -10.74
N GLU A 310 -15.15 2.00 -10.09
CA GLU A 310 -13.97 2.77 -9.70
C GLU A 310 -12.97 2.99 -10.86
N LEU A 311 -12.97 2.13 -11.89
CA LEU A 311 -12.00 2.21 -13.00
C LEU A 311 -12.00 3.56 -13.73
N PRO A 312 -13.16 4.16 -14.09
CA PRO A 312 -13.16 5.47 -14.73
C PRO A 312 -12.51 6.56 -13.87
N ALA A 313 -12.71 6.50 -12.55
CA ALA A 313 -12.10 7.45 -11.63
C ALA A 313 -10.56 7.32 -11.67
N TYR A 314 -10.04 6.09 -11.54
CA TYR A 314 -8.58 5.86 -11.61
C TYR A 314 -7.96 6.25 -12.94
N ILE A 315 -8.67 6.06 -14.06
CA ILE A 315 -8.19 6.46 -15.39
C ILE A 315 -8.12 7.99 -15.52
N THR A 316 -9.11 8.71 -14.99
CA THR A 316 -9.19 10.18 -15.13
C THR A 316 -8.24 10.95 -14.22
N ILE A 317 -7.93 10.44 -13.02
CA ILE A 317 -7.10 11.12 -12.02
C ILE A 317 -5.72 11.56 -12.55
N PRO A 318 -4.91 10.72 -13.22
CA PRO A 318 -3.62 11.13 -13.75
C PRO A 318 -3.73 12.27 -14.77
N TYR A 319 -4.75 12.25 -15.65
CA TYR A 319 -4.97 13.31 -16.64
C TYR A 319 -5.34 14.65 -16.00
N VAL A 320 -6.03 14.63 -14.86
CA VAL A 320 -6.39 15.85 -14.13
C VAL A 320 -5.19 16.39 -13.33
N LEU A 321 -4.37 15.50 -12.76
CA LEU A 321 -3.20 15.89 -11.96
C LEU A 321 -2.03 16.42 -12.80
N GLU A 322 -1.91 16.02 -14.06
CA GLU A 322 -0.85 16.48 -14.96
C GLU A 322 -1.16 17.83 -15.64
N LYS A 323 -2.27 18.49 -15.28
CA LYS A 323 -2.71 19.78 -15.83
C LYS A 323 -2.45 20.93 -14.87
#